data_AF-V5IEL5-F1
#
_entry.id   AF-V5IEL5-F1
#
_cell.length_a   1.000
_cell.length_b   1.000
_cell.length_c   1.000
_cell.angle_alpha   90.00
_cell.angle_beta   90.00
_cell.angle_gamma   90.00
#
_symmetry.space_group_name_H-M   'P 1'
#
loop_
_entity.id
_entity.type
_entity.pdbx_description
1 polymer ?
#
loop_
_entity_poly.entity_id
_entity_poly.type
_entity_poly.pdbx_seq_one_letter_code
_entity_poly.pdbx_strand_id
1 'polypeptide(L)'
;LLTPVLAKHIYPGLYADDTCGLCKKVRATASHLLWDCELNPREASEKTTLPPQFEDAARSSELEVQRRAVRLITTALDRQRARDDGGGEGARGGPTGSPSRPRIEKGRARGRGLVG
;
A
#
# COMPACT_ATOMS: atom_id res chain seq x y z
N LEU A 1 -10.33 11.26 5.74
CA LEU A 1 -8.98 10.79 5.42
C LEU A 1 -8.93 9.27 5.57
N LEU A 2 -8.66 8.49 4.52
CA LEU A 2 -8.56 7.03 4.63
C LEU A 2 -7.15 6.61 5.06
N THR A 3 -6.84 6.72 6.35
CA THR A 3 -5.55 6.27 6.91
C THR A 3 -5.51 4.74 7.05
N PRO A 4 -4.32 4.12 7.20
CA PRO A 4 -4.23 2.68 7.45
C PRO A 4 -5.04 2.22 8.67
N VAL A 5 -5.05 3.00 9.76
CA VAL A 5 -5.90 2.73 10.93
C VAL A 5 -7.38 2.69 10.57
N LEU A 6 -7.85 3.65 9.78
CA LEU A 6 -9.26 3.69 9.36
C LEU A 6 -9.57 2.57 8.35
N ALA A 7 -8.64 2.28 7.43
CA ALA A 7 -8.79 1.24 6.42
C ALA A 7 -8.92 -0.14 7.07
N LYS A 8 -8.06 -0.47 8.05
CA LYS A 8 -8.15 -1.69 8.87
C LYS A 8 -9.46 -1.76 9.65
N HIS A 9 -9.95 -0.64 10.16
CA HIS A 9 -11.22 -0.62 10.88
C HIS A 9 -12.42 -0.91 9.97
N ILE A 10 -12.45 -0.35 8.75
CA ILE A 10 -13.57 -0.51 7.81
C ILE A 10 -13.50 -1.88 7.09
N TYR A 11 -12.31 -2.30 6.66
CA TYR A 11 -12.08 -3.53 5.90
C TYR A 11 -10.91 -4.35 6.47
N PRO A 12 -11.06 -4.93 7.67
CA PRO A 12 -9.97 -5.64 8.35
C PRO A 12 -9.44 -6.85 7.58
N GLY A 13 -10.29 -7.49 6.77
CA GLY A 13 -9.89 -8.63 5.93
C GLY A 13 -8.97 -8.25 4.76
N LEU A 14 -8.95 -6.98 4.35
CA LEU A 14 -8.10 -6.48 3.27
C LEU A 14 -6.88 -5.70 3.80
N TYR A 15 -7.04 -5.01 4.93
CA TYR A 15 -5.99 -4.19 5.53
C TYR A 15 -5.64 -4.73 6.93
N ALA A 16 -4.66 -5.61 7.01
CA ALA A 16 -4.26 -6.26 8.26
C ALA A 16 -3.31 -5.41 9.12
N ASP A 17 -2.49 -4.56 8.49
CA ASP A 17 -1.54 -3.68 9.17
C ASP A 17 -2.05 -2.23 9.18
N ASP A 18 -1.86 -1.57 10.31
CA ASP A 18 -2.15 -0.16 10.52
C ASP A 18 -0.94 0.63 11.02
N THR A 19 0.25 0.04 10.91
CA THR A 19 1.52 0.68 11.21
C THR A 19 1.86 1.73 10.15
N CYS A 20 2.48 2.83 10.56
CA CYS A 20 2.97 3.87 9.64
C CYS A 20 4.00 3.29 8.67
N GLY A 21 3.72 3.42 7.37
CA GLY A 21 4.58 2.95 6.29
C GLY A 21 5.94 3.66 6.20
N LEU A 22 6.10 4.80 6.87
CA LEU A 22 7.35 5.56 6.92
C LEU A 22 8.23 5.12 8.08
N CYS A 23 7.75 5.29 9.32
CA CYS A 23 8.57 5.00 10.50
C CYS A 23 8.52 3.54 10.96
N LYS A 24 7.50 2.77 10.54
CA LYS A 24 7.25 1.37 10.90
C LYS A 24 7.23 1.08 12.42
N LYS A 25 6.98 2.11 13.24
CA LYS A 25 7.05 2.04 14.72
C LYS A 25 5.72 2.24 15.41
N VAL A 26 4.89 3.13 14.88
CA VAL A 26 3.62 3.53 15.51
C VAL A 26 2.48 3.42 14.51
N ARG A 27 1.25 3.47 15.02
CA ARG A 27 0.04 3.41 14.20
C ARG A 27 -0.08 4.64 13.31
N ALA A 28 -0.48 4.42 12.06
CA ALA A 28 -0.68 5.45 11.04
C ALA A 28 -2.00 6.22 11.25
N THR A 29 -2.08 6.96 12.35
CA THR A 29 -3.23 7.84 12.63
C THR A 29 -3.20 9.08 11.74
N ALA A 30 -4.33 9.78 11.62
CA ALA A 30 -4.38 11.03 10.84
C ALA A 30 -3.40 12.08 11.38
N SER A 31 -3.30 12.26 12.69
CA SER A 31 -2.35 13.19 13.30
C SER A 31 -0.91 12.80 12.99
N HIS A 32 -0.56 11.51 13.14
CA HIS A 32 0.80 11.03 12.88
C HIS A 32 1.22 11.24 11.42
N LEU A 33 0.33 10.98 10.47
CA LEU A 33 0.60 11.17 9.05
C LEU A 33 0.71 12.64 8.66
N LEU A 34 -0.16 13.49 9.20
CA LEU A 34 -0.22 14.90 8.81
C LEU A 34 0.88 15.75 9.45
N TRP A 35 1.35 15.39 10.65
CA TRP A 35 2.57 15.97 11.21
C TRP A 35 3.83 15.52 10.46
N ASP A 36 3.76 14.44 9.67
CA ASP A 36 4.88 13.81 8.96
C ASP A 36 5.99 13.39 9.91
N CYS A 37 5.99 12.11 10.30
CA CYS A 37 6.96 11.58 11.26
C CYS A 37 8.43 11.61 10.80
N GLU A 38 8.70 11.78 9.49
CA GLU A 38 10.08 11.94 9.01
C GLU A 38 10.58 13.38 9.18
N LEU A 39 9.67 14.36 9.07
CA LEU A 39 10.00 15.78 9.16
C LEU A 39 9.82 16.33 10.59
N ASN A 40 8.77 15.91 11.29
CA ASN A 40 8.41 16.38 12.63
C ASN A 40 8.14 15.17 13.55
N PRO A 41 9.17 14.37 13.89
CA PRO A 41 9.00 13.12 14.63
C PRO A 41 8.41 13.32 16.02
N ARG A 42 8.74 14.43 16.69
CA ARG A 42 8.25 14.75 18.03
C ARG A 42 6.75 15.04 17.99
N GLU A 43 6.34 15.95 17.13
CA GLU A 43 4.94 16.35 16.97
C GLU A 43 4.08 15.19 16.51
N ALA A 44 4.57 14.38 15.57
CA ALA A 44 3.87 13.19 15.10
C ALA A 44 3.69 12.12 16.19
N SER A 45 4.51 12.13 17.25
CA SER A 45 4.38 11.21 18.38
C SER A 45 3.55 11.78 19.54
N GLU A 46 3.68 13.07 19.82
CA GLU A 46 3.09 13.70 21.01
C GLU A 46 1.71 14.31 20.74
N LYS A 47 1.45 14.79 19.52
CA LYS A 47 0.23 15.54 19.20
C LYS A 47 -0.87 14.64 18.65
N THR A 48 -2.05 14.78 19.24
CA THR A 48 -3.30 14.17 18.76
C THR A 48 -4.12 15.10 17.87
N THR A 49 -3.73 16.38 17.80
CA THR A 49 -4.38 17.40 16.98
C THR A 49 -3.82 17.44 15.56
N LEU A 50 -4.55 18.10 14.66
CA LEU A 50 -4.07 18.36 13.31
C LEU A 50 -3.00 19.47 13.33
N PRO A 51 -2.04 19.44 12.38
CA PRO A 51 -1.16 20.57 12.17
C PRO A 51 -1.96 21.84 11.83
N PRO A 52 -1.59 23.02 12.37
CA PRO A 52 -2.34 24.26 12.20
C PRO A 52 -2.64 24.59 10.73
N GLN A 53 -1.71 24.31 9.81
CA GLN A 53 -1.92 24.59 8.39
C GLN A 53 -3.13 23.86 7.78
N PHE A 54 -3.53 22.71 8.33
CA PHE A 54 -4.71 21.98 7.87
C PHE A 54 -6.00 22.51 8.52
N GLU A 55 -5.94 22.93 9.79
CA GLU A 55 -7.06 23.57 10.47
C GLU A 55 -7.37 24.95 9.86
N ASP A 56 -6.34 25.71 9.53
CA ASP A 56 -6.47 27.00 8.87
C ASP A 56 -6.96 26.85 7.44
N ALA A 57 -6.45 25.88 6.69
CA ALA A 57 -6.95 25.60 5.35
C ALA A 57 -8.43 25.20 5.35
N ALA A 58 -8.89 24.42 6.35
CA ALA A 58 -10.30 24.04 6.47
C ALA A 58 -11.23 25.24 6.73
N ARG A 59 -10.72 26.31 7.36
CA ARG A 59 -11.48 27.54 7.65
C ARG A 59 -11.29 28.64 6.61
N SER A 60 -10.33 28.48 5.69
CA SER A 60 -10.02 29.48 4.68
C SER A 60 -11.11 29.55 3.61
N SER A 61 -11.44 30.76 3.16
CA SER A 61 -12.26 30.99 1.95
C SER A 61 -11.45 30.91 0.65
N GLU A 62 -10.12 30.86 0.75
CA GLU A 62 -9.22 30.85 -0.40
C GLU A 62 -9.07 29.44 -0.96
N LEU A 63 -9.60 29.23 -2.16
CA LEU A 63 -9.61 27.91 -2.81
C LEU A 63 -8.19 27.33 -2.99
N GLU A 64 -7.20 28.16 -3.29
CA GLU A 64 -5.82 27.68 -3.46
C GLU A 64 -5.18 27.21 -2.16
N VAL A 65 -5.55 27.80 -1.02
CA VAL A 65 -5.11 27.34 0.30
C VAL A 65 -5.70 25.96 0.59
N GLN A 66 -7.00 25.78 0.35
CA GLN A 66 -7.67 24.49 0.50
C GLN A 66 -7.07 23.42 -0.43
N ARG A 67 -6.87 23.76 -1.71
CA ARG A 67 -6.26 22.85 -2.70
C ARG A 67 -4.85 22.43 -2.32
N ARG A 68 -4.04 23.37 -1.81
CA ARG A 68 -2.70 23.05 -1.31
C ARG A 68 -2.76 22.05 -0.16
N ALA A 69 -3.66 22.23 0.80
CA ALA A 69 -3.84 21.30 1.90
C ALA A 69 -4.26 19.91 1.41
N VAL A 70 -5.21 19.81 0.48
CA VAL A 70 -5.64 18.53 -0.12
C VAL A 70 -4.48 17.83 -0.83
N ARG A 71 -3.65 18.57 -1.58
CA ARG A 71 -2.45 18.00 -2.22
C ARG A 71 -1.50 17.40 -1.20
N LEU A 72 -1.18 18.13 -0.13
CA LEU A 72 -0.29 17.64 0.94
C LEU A 72 -0.85 16.39 1.61
N ILE A 73 -2.15 16.38 1.91
CA ILE A 73 -2.85 15.22 2.48
C ILE A 73 -2.73 14.00 1.55
N THR A 74 -2.96 14.20 0.26
CA THR A 74 -2.91 13.13 -0.75
C THR A 74 -1.49 12.56 -0.86
N THR A 75 -0.48 13.43 -0.94
CA THR A 75 0.94 13.02 -0.93
C THR A 75 1.30 12.22 0.32
N ALA A 76 0.82 12.64 1.50
CA ALA A 76 1.08 11.93 2.75
C ALA A 76 0.46 10.51 2.74
N LEU A 77 -0.75 10.36 2.16
CA LEU A 77 -1.39 9.06 2.00
C LEU A 77 -0.70 8.17 0.96
N ASP A 78 -0.28 8.72 -0.17
CA ASP A 78 0.38 7.95 -1.22
C ASP A 78 1.72 7.38 -0.73
N ARG A 79 2.43 8.13 0.12
CA ARG A 79 3.63 7.65 0.81
C ARG A 79 3.38 6.45 1.74
N GLN A 80 2.15 6.26 2.21
CA GLN A 80 1.79 5.06 2.98
C GLN A 80 1.60 3.83 2.08
N ARG A 81 1.07 4.03 0.86
CA ARG A 81 0.74 2.93 -0.07
C ARG A 81 1.95 2.42 -0.85
N ALA A 82 2.87 3.31 -1.23
CA ALA A 82 4.03 2.98 -2.06
C ALA A 82 5.10 2.10 -1.37
N ARG A 83 4.85 1.63 -0.15
CA ARG A 83 5.79 0.82 0.65
C ARG A 83 5.21 -0.54 1.06
N ASP A 84 4.02 -0.89 0.56
CA ASP A 84 3.40 -2.20 0.76
C ASP A 84 3.95 -3.29 -0.19
N ASP A 85 4.91 -2.93 -1.06
CA ASP A 85 5.59 -3.87 -1.98
C ASP A 85 6.59 -4.82 -1.29
N GLY A 86 6.71 -4.77 0.03
CA GLY A 86 7.63 -5.58 0.82
C GLY A 86 6.93 -6.63 1.68
N GLY A 87 6.77 -7.85 1.15
CA GLY A 87 6.76 -9.07 1.98
C GLY A 87 5.40 -9.59 2.44
N GLY A 88 4.39 -9.60 1.56
CA GLY A 88 3.22 -10.46 1.72
C GLY A 88 3.42 -11.78 0.99
N GLU A 89 4.30 -12.65 1.48
CA GLU A 89 4.35 -14.05 1.04
C GLU A 89 3.06 -14.71 1.56
N GLY A 90 2.00 -14.55 0.77
CA GLY A 90 0.72 -15.19 1.02
C GLY A 90 0.96 -16.69 1.03
N ALA A 91 0.91 -17.28 2.22
CA ALA A 91 0.61 -18.68 2.42
C ALA A 91 -0.78 -18.98 1.84
N ARG A 92 -0.86 -19.05 0.50
CA ARG A 92 -1.94 -19.72 -0.21
C ARG A 92 -1.72 -21.21 0.03
N GLY A 93 -2.36 -21.71 1.08
CA GLY A 93 -2.60 -23.14 1.22
C GLY A 93 -3.34 -23.64 -0.03
N GLY A 94 -2.67 -24.47 -0.80
CA GLY A 94 -3.22 -25.21 -1.93
C GLY A 94 -2.59 -26.60 -1.96
N PRO A 95 -3.37 -27.69 -2.07
CA PRO A 95 -2.87 -29.04 -1.87
C PRO A 95 -2.00 -29.47 -3.06
N THR A 96 -0.72 -29.74 -2.81
CA THR A 96 0.18 -30.34 -3.79
C THR A 96 -0.08 -31.84 -3.89
N GLY A 97 -1.19 -32.20 -4.55
CA GLY A 97 -1.35 -33.51 -5.17
C GLY A 97 -0.65 -33.52 -6.52
N SER A 98 0.54 -34.10 -6.60
CA SER A 98 1.27 -34.29 -7.86
C SER A 98 0.59 -35.36 -8.73
N PRO A 99 0.31 -35.11 -10.02
CA PRO A 99 0.14 -36.18 -10.98
C PRO A 99 1.44 -36.34 -11.80
N SER A 100 2.06 -37.50 -11.64
CA SER A 100 3.17 -37.98 -12.47
C SER A 100 2.77 -37.97 -13.96
N ARG A 101 3.55 -37.27 -14.81
CA ARG A 101 3.43 -37.38 -16.27
C ARG A 101 4.38 -38.47 -16.79
N PRO A 102 3.92 -39.41 -17.64
CA PRO A 102 4.80 -40.39 -18.26
C PRO A 102 5.64 -39.76 -19.38
N ARG A 103 6.89 -40.21 -19.46
CA ARG A 103 7.91 -39.86 -20.46
C ARG A 103 7.52 -40.47 -21.81
N ILE A 104 7.20 -39.64 -22.81
CA ILE A 104 6.97 -40.10 -24.19
C ILE A 104 8.29 -40.10 -24.96
N GLU A 105 8.54 -41.24 -25.59
CA GLU A 105 9.73 -41.66 -26.34
C GLU A 105 9.81 -40.99 -27.73
N LYS A 106 11.03 -40.69 -28.19
CA LYS A 106 11.31 -39.89 -29.39
C LYS A 106 11.27 -40.77 -30.64
N GLY A 107 10.12 -40.83 -31.32
CA GLY A 107 9.96 -41.51 -32.62
C GLY A 107 10.58 -40.70 -33.78
N ARG A 108 11.49 -41.33 -34.52
CA ARG A 108 12.19 -40.81 -35.70
C ARG A 108 11.43 -41.20 -36.98
N ALA A 109 10.98 -40.24 -37.78
CA ALA A 109 10.65 -40.46 -39.20
C ALA A 109 10.70 -39.13 -39.98
N ARG A 110 11.67 -38.98 -40.89
CA ARG A 110 11.63 -37.96 -41.96
C ARG A 110 11.14 -38.66 -43.23
N GLY A 111 9.96 -38.23 -43.69
CA GLY A 111 9.31 -38.72 -44.91
C GLY A 111 9.99 -38.22 -46.18
N ARG A 112 9.89 -39.05 -47.23
CA ARG A 112 10.12 -38.71 -48.63
C ARG A 112 8.90 -37.99 -49.21
N GLY A 113 9.12 -37.21 -50.26
CA GLY A 113 8.17 -37.07 -51.37
C GLY A 113 7.78 -35.63 -51.71
N LEU A 114 8.23 -35.19 -52.91
CA LEU A 114 7.51 -34.51 -54.02
C LEU A 114 6.50 -33.41 -53.63
N VAL A 115 6.45 -32.23 -54.26
CA VAL A 115 6.12 -31.96 -55.68
C VAL A 115 6.50 -30.50 -56.01
N GLY A 116 6.82 -30.20 -57.27
CA GLY A 116 6.93 -28.84 -57.80
C GLY A 116 7.82 -28.77 -59.02
#